data_AF-A0A0B6X5Y0-F1
#
_entry.id   AF-A0A0B6X5Y0-F1
#
_cell.length_a   1.000
_cell.length_b   1.000
_cell.length_c   1.000
_cell.angle_alpha   90.00
_cell.angle_beta   90.00
_cell.angle_gamma   90.00
#
_symmetry.space_group_name_H-M   'P 1'
#
loop_
_entity.id
_entity.type
_entity.pdbx_description
1 polymer ?
#
loop_
_entity_poly.entity_id
_entity_poly.type
_entity_poly.pdbx_seq_one_letter_code
_entity_poly.pdbx_strand_id
1 'polypeptide(L)'
;MAETRNQAQNAVPNRREINGKALTADVNLNAQDVGAASINDSMRLTNLDGWENIYNGCSGFTPDAPFLNRYGISPEFGVQLRFSNLSGTSSEGVDDVWSHRLIFMHRSDTYRTDYINSHSKITRKFWDDMNAKPDVNGNLKISSPIVEIHPDGTLTTNDESQGAIVTKLGIGHYQIFGILGYNADGAWGLHGGISSPKNNNGLELVYIDDKVKKDGSITIETFHRQHVHLPERFQNWRVKNIVEGKQVYYADSEPCDIPEGCRLDVRVQMPESSIWNQRQRKASESE
;
A
#
# COMPACT_ATOMS: atom_id res chain seq x y z
N MET A 1 -32.53 -6.72 -72.74
CA MET A 1 -31.99 -7.65 -71.72
C MET A 1 -30.47 -7.65 -71.62
N ALA A 2 -29.71 -7.65 -72.74
CA ALA A 2 -28.24 -7.64 -72.68
C ALA A 2 -27.65 -6.32 -72.10
N GLU A 3 -28.22 -5.17 -72.45
CA GLU A 3 -27.77 -3.86 -71.97
C GLU A 3 -27.93 -3.68 -70.46
N THR A 4 -29.08 -4.09 -69.91
CA THR A 4 -29.35 -4.07 -68.47
C THR A 4 -28.42 -5.00 -67.68
N ARG A 5 -28.04 -6.14 -68.28
CA ARG A 5 -27.08 -7.09 -67.70
C ARG A 5 -25.66 -6.52 -67.65
N ASN A 6 -25.24 -5.82 -68.69
CA ASN A 6 -23.96 -5.13 -68.75
C ASN A 6 -23.88 -3.92 -67.81
N GLN A 7 -24.97 -3.17 -67.63
CA GLN A 7 -25.02 -2.10 -66.63
C GLN A 7 -24.95 -2.65 -65.20
N ALA A 8 -25.64 -3.77 -64.92
CA ALA A 8 -25.57 -4.43 -63.61
C ALA A 8 -24.18 -5.00 -63.29
N GLN A 9 -23.49 -5.61 -64.26
CA GLN A 9 -22.12 -6.14 -64.08
C GLN A 9 -21.07 -5.07 -63.78
N ASN A 10 -21.33 -3.80 -64.11
CA ASN A 10 -20.38 -2.69 -63.92
C ASN A 10 -20.83 -1.69 -62.83
N ALA A 11 -21.98 -1.88 -62.20
CA ALA A 11 -22.52 -0.95 -61.20
C ALA A 11 -21.75 -0.98 -59.87
N VAL A 12 -21.17 -2.13 -59.51
CA VAL A 12 -20.33 -2.28 -58.31
C VAL A 12 -18.93 -2.70 -58.74
N PRO A 13 -17.93 -1.79 -58.68
CA PRO A 13 -16.55 -2.16 -58.97
C PRO A 13 -16.06 -3.29 -58.06
N ASN A 14 -15.64 -4.41 -58.64
CA ASN A 14 -15.07 -5.56 -57.92
C ASN A 14 -13.72 -5.28 -57.23
N ARG A 15 -13.20 -4.05 -57.38
CA ARG A 15 -11.99 -3.54 -56.73
C ARG A 15 -12.27 -2.75 -55.45
N ARG A 16 -13.53 -2.69 -54.99
CA ARG A 16 -13.81 -2.04 -53.72
C ARG A 16 -13.29 -2.92 -52.59
N GLU A 17 -12.58 -2.29 -51.66
CA GLU A 17 -12.05 -2.91 -50.47
C GLU A 17 -12.66 -2.25 -49.23
N ILE A 18 -12.84 -3.02 -48.16
CA ILE A 18 -13.06 -2.50 -46.81
C ILE A 18 -11.83 -2.91 -46.00
N ASN A 19 -11.08 -1.94 -45.48
CA ASN A 19 -9.84 -2.15 -44.74
C ASN A 19 -8.83 -3.08 -45.47
N GLY A 20 -8.68 -2.94 -46.79
CA GLY A 20 -7.75 -3.73 -47.61
C GLY A 20 -8.27 -5.11 -48.05
N LYS A 21 -9.52 -5.47 -47.71
CA LYS A 21 -10.14 -6.76 -48.08
C LYS A 21 -11.10 -6.59 -49.25
N ALA A 22 -10.85 -7.29 -50.36
CA ALA A 22 -11.68 -7.24 -51.56
C ALA A 22 -13.07 -7.84 -51.32
N LEU A 23 -14.11 -7.18 -51.85
CA LEU A 23 -15.51 -7.60 -51.73
C LEU A 23 -15.93 -8.71 -52.72
N THR A 24 -14.99 -9.59 -53.08
CA THR A 24 -15.21 -10.66 -54.05
C THR A 24 -15.73 -11.96 -53.41
N ALA A 25 -15.76 -12.04 -52.08
CA ALA A 25 -16.27 -13.15 -51.28
C ALA A 25 -16.71 -12.66 -49.88
N ASP A 26 -17.19 -13.57 -49.03
CA ASP A 26 -17.52 -13.27 -47.63
C ASP A 26 -16.30 -12.69 -46.90
N VAL A 27 -16.53 -11.58 -46.17
CA VAL A 27 -15.48 -10.88 -45.43
C VAL A 27 -15.48 -11.35 -43.99
N ASN A 28 -14.45 -12.12 -43.62
CA ASN A 28 -14.19 -12.45 -42.22
C ASN A 28 -13.47 -11.28 -41.53
N LEU A 29 -14.17 -10.64 -40.60
CA LEU A 29 -13.60 -9.61 -39.72
C LEU A 29 -13.11 -10.26 -38.43
N ASN A 30 -11.92 -9.89 -37.99
CA ASN A 30 -11.37 -10.19 -36.68
C ASN A 30 -11.35 -8.91 -35.81
N ALA A 31 -10.98 -9.04 -34.54
CA ALA A 31 -10.95 -7.90 -33.62
C ALA A 31 -10.00 -6.77 -34.09
N GLN A 32 -8.88 -7.12 -34.72
CA GLN A 32 -7.91 -6.15 -35.25
C GLN A 32 -8.52 -5.30 -36.39
N ASP A 33 -9.38 -5.89 -37.22
CA ASP A 33 -10.03 -5.18 -38.34
C ASP A 33 -10.95 -4.04 -37.91
N VAL A 34 -11.40 -4.02 -36.65
CA VAL A 34 -12.29 -3.00 -36.07
C VAL A 34 -11.66 -2.24 -34.90
N GLY A 35 -10.36 -2.43 -34.67
CA GLY A 35 -9.65 -1.81 -33.53
C GLY A 35 -10.09 -2.33 -32.16
N ALA A 36 -10.77 -3.47 -32.10
CA ALA A 36 -11.15 -4.13 -30.87
C ALA A 36 -10.02 -5.04 -30.35
N ALA A 37 -9.92 -5.18 -29.03
CA ALA A 37 -9.05 -6.18 -28.41
C ALA A 37 -9.63 -7.59 -28.62
N SER A 38 -8.78 -8.60 -28.85
CA SER A 38 -9.24 -9.99 -28.96
C SER A 38 -9.72 -10.50 -27.61
N ILE A 39 -10.66 -11.44 -27.59
CA ILE A 39 -11.09 -12.11 -26.35
C ILE A 39 -9.93 -12.90 -25.69
N ASN A 40 -8.92 -13.28 -26.49
CA ASN A 40 -7.70 -13.88 -26.00
C ASN A 40 -6.76 -12.87 -25.31
N ASP A 41 -6.94 -11.58 -25.56
CA ASP A 41 -6.23 -10.46 -24.92
C ASP A 41 -6.95 -10.00 -23.64
N SER A 42 -8.21 -10.41 -23.44
CA SER A 42 -9.01 -10.07 -22.26
C SER A 42 -8.92 -11.16 -21.19
N MET A 43 -8.03 -10.95 -20.21
CA MET A 43 -7.95 -11.64 -18.91
C MET A 43 -7.77 -13.16 -18.95
N ARG A 44 -6.53 -13.60 -18.69
CA ARG A 44 -6.19 -15.01 -18.38
C ARG A 44 -5.47 -15.09 -17.04
N LEU A 45 -5.67 -16.19 -16.31
CA LEU A 45 -4.83 -16.53 -15.15
C LEU A 45 -3.66 -17.38 -15.69
N THR A 46 -2.43 -16.92 -15.56
CA THR A 46 -1.25 -17.62 -16.11
C THR A 46 -0.04 -17.49 -15.19
N ASN A 47 0.90 -18.43 -15.29
CA ASN A 47 2.26 -18.25 -14.75
C ASN A 47 3.01 -17.29 -15.67
N LEU A 48 3.77 -16.35 -15.10
CA LEU A 48 4.47 -15.31 -15.85
C LEU A 48 5.76 -15.79 -16.54
N ASP A 49 6.22 -17.00 -16.21
CA ASP A 49 7.42 -17.57 -16.81
C ASP A 49 7.09 -18.38 -18.06
N GLY A 50 7.70 -17.96 -19.18
CA GLY A 50 7.61 -18.61 -20.49
C GLY A 50 6.58 -18.01 -21.45
N TRP A 51 5.66 -17.15 -20.99
CA TRP A 51 4.73 -16.42 -21.87
C TRP A 51 4.96 -14.92 -21.72
N GLU A 52 5.71 -14.40 -22.68
CA GLU A 52 6.11 -13.02 -22.80
C GLU A 52 4.92 -12.11 -23.18
N ASN A 53 4.13 -11.75 -22.17
CA ASN A 53 3.14 -10.66 -22.15
C ASN A 53 1.78 -10.88 -22.83
N ILE A 54 0.77 -10.25 -22.23
CA ILE A 54 -0.47 -9.84 -22.90
C ILE A 54 -0.20 -8.55 -23.69
N TYR A 55 -0.75 -8.47 -24.89
CA TYR A 55 -0.75 -7.27 -25.72
C TYR A 55 -1.73 -6.24 -25.12
N ASN A 56 -1.26 -5.03 -24.75
CA ASN A 56 -2.08 -3.91 -24.25
C ASN A 56 -3.29 -4.36 -23.40
N GLY A 57 -3.03 -5.13 -22.34
CA GLY A 57 -4.09 -5.82 -21.60
C GLY A 57 -3.75 -6.07 -20.15
N CYS A 58 -4.66 -6.78 -19.48
CA CYS A 58 -4.58 -7.10 -18.06
C CYS A 58 -4.55 -8.62 -17.83
N SER A 59 -3.66 -9.08 -16.94
CA SER A 59 -3.57 -10.49 -16.55
C SER A 59 -3.55 -10.63 -15.04
N GLY A 60 -4.28 -11.61 -14.50
CA GLY A 60 -3.91 -12.18 -13.21
C GLY A 60 -2.66 -13.05 -13.38
N PHE A 61 -1.79 -13.07 -12.38
CA PHE A 61 -0.58 -13.90 -12.42
C PHE A 61 -0.31 -14.66 -11.12
N THR A 62 0.30 -15.82 -11.27
CA THR A 62 1.00 -16.52 -10.20
C THR A 62 2.47 -16.10 -10.24
N PRO A 63 3.05 -15.64 -9.12
CA PRO A 63 4.46 -15.22 -9.08
C PRO A 63 5.40 -16.39 -9.39
N ASP A 64 6.41 -16.13 -10.21
CA ASP A 64 7.57 -17.01 -10.42
C ASP A 64 8.86 -16.22 -10.12
N ALA A 65 9.86 -16.89 -9.54
CA ALA A 65 11.04 -16.26 -8.97
C ALA A 65 11.86 -15.44 -10.00
N PRO A 66 12.08 -15.89 -11.24
CA PRO A 66 12.73 -15.09 -12.28
C PRO A 66 12.06 -13.76 -12.59
N PHE A 67 10.72 -13.72 -12.67
CA PHE A 67 9.99 -12.48 -12.88
C PHE A 67 10.16 -11.53 -11.69
N LEU A 68 9.95 -12.02 -10.47
CA LEU A 68 10.05 -11.21 -9.25
C LEU A 68 11.43 -10.60 -9.08
N ASN A 69 12.49 -11.40 -9.28
CA ASN A 69 13.88 -10.95 -9.22
C ASN A 69 14.17 -9.90 -10.29
N ARG A 70 13.63 -10.09 -11.50
CA ARG A 70 13.78 -9.12 -12.58
C ARG A 70 13.25 -7.75 -12.13
N TYR A 71 12.07 -7.66 -11.53
CA TYR A 71 11.40 -6.38 -11.18
C TYR A 71 11.60 -5.92 -9.73
N GLY A 72 12.25 -6.71 -8.87
CA GLY A 72 12.43 -6.43 -7.44
C GLY A 72 11.11 -6.42 -6.68
N ILE A 73 10.26 -7.42 -6.91
CA ILE A 73 8.87 -7.49 -6.38
C ILE A 73 8.75 -8.67 -5.41
N SER A 74 7.94 -8.52 -4.34
CA SER A 74 7.64 -9.59 -3.37
C SER A 74 6.72 -10.67 -3.98
N PRO A 75 6.87 -11.97 -3.64
CA PRO A 75 6.08 -13.06 -4.21
C PRO A 75 4.66 -13.12 -3.62
N GLU A 76 3.74 -12.41 -4.25
CA GLU A 76 2.30 -12.56 -4.03
C GLU A 76 1.55 -12.65 -5.37
N PHE A 77 0.32 -13.18 -5.32
CA PHE A 77 -0.58 -13.13 -6.47
C PHE A 77 -0.89 -11.68 -6.82
N GLY A 78 -1.13 -11.39 -8.09
CA GLY A 78 -1.45 -10.03 -8.49
C GLY A 78 -2.09 -9.91 -9.85
N VAL A 79 -2.33 -8.66 -10.23
CA VAL A 79 -2.79 -8.27 -11.56
C VAL A 79 -1.78 -7.32 -12.17
N GLN A 80 -1.37 -7.59 -13.42
CA GLN A 80 -0.50 -6.70 -14.18
C GLN A 80 -1.27 -6.05 -15.32
N LEU A 81 -1.09 -4.75 -15.50
CA LEU A 81 -1.41 -3.99 -16.71
C LEU A 81 -0.11 -3.68 -17.46
N ARG A 82 -0.12 -3.86 -18.78
CA ARG A 82 1.02 -3.51 -19.64
C ARG A 82 0.58 -2.61 -20.78
N PHE A 83 1.41 -1.60 -21.08
CA PHE A 83 1.27 -0.72 -22.23
C PHE A 83 2.62 -0.57 -22.94
N SER A 84 2.65 -0.54 -24.27
CA SER A 84 3.86 -0.28 -25.07
C SER A 84 3.54 0.50 -26.34
N ASN A 85 4.52 1.22 -26.89
CA ASN A 85 4.41 1.87 -28.20
C ASN A 85 4.51 0.94 -29.40
N LEU A 86 5.06 -0.26 -29.21
CA LEU A 86 5.08 -1.25 -30.27
C LEU A 86 3.94 -2.24 -30.11
N SER A 87 3.33 -2.54 -31.25
CA SER A 87 2.42 -3.66 -31.40
C SER A 87 3.24 -4.95 -31.59
N GLY A 88 2.98 -6.01 -30.81
CA GLY A 88 3.55 -7.34 -31.03
C GLY A 88 3.76 -8.15 -29.75
N THR A 89 4.51 -9.25 -29.86
CA THR A 89 5.08 -10.00 -28.73
C THR A 89 5.96 -9.09 -27.86
N SER A 90 6.37 -9.57 -26.68
CA SER A 90 7.22 -8.79 -25.76
C SER A 90 8.27 -7.94 -26.49
N SER A 91 8.23 -6.65 -26.18
CA SER A 91 9.13 -5.64 -26.73
C SER A 91 10.17 -5.20 -25.71
N GLU A 92 10.33 -5.98 -24.65
CA GLU A 92 11.33 -5.77 -23.62
C GLU A 92 12.73 -6.09 -24.16
N GLY A 93 13.72 -5.30 -23.76
CA GLY A 93 15.09 -5.53 -24.22
C GLY A 93 15.36 -5.08 -25.66
N VAL A 94 14.41 -4.43 -26.32
CA VAL A 94 14.57 -3.85 -27.66
C VAL A 94 14.91 -2.37 -27.54
N ASP A 95 15.90 -1.92 -28.32
CA ASP A 95 16.28 -0.50 -28.40
C ASP A 95 15.12 0.36 -28.94
N ASP A 96 14.98 1.58 -28.41
CA ASP A 96 13.95 2.57 -28.81
C ASP A 96 12.48 2.14 -28.61
N VAL A 97 12.23 1.11 -27.81
CA VAL A 97 10.89 0.70 -27.38
C VAL A 97 10.64 1.15 -25.95
N TRP A 98 9.49 1.79 -25.71
CA TRP A 98 9.00 2.04 -24.36
C TRP A 98 7.88 1.07 -23.98
N SER A 99 8.03 0.45 -22.81
CA SER A 99 6.99 -0.35 -22.17
C SER A 99 6.85 0.06 -20.72
N HIS A 100 5.60 0.14 -20.26
CA HIS A 100 5.23 0.39 -18.88
C HIS A 100 4.49 -0.81 -18.31
N ARG A 101 4.72 -1.07 -17.03
CA ARG A 101 3.91 -1.99 -16.23
C ARG A 101 3.31 -1.29 -15.03
N LEU A 102 2.06 -1.63 -14.75
CA LEU A 102 1.41 -1.33 -13.48
C LEU A 102 1.01 -2.67 -12.86
N ILE A 103 1.53 -2.96 -11.68
CA ILE A 103 1.39 -4.26 -11.01
C ILE A 103 0.69 -4.02 -9.69
N PHE A 104 -0.46 -4.67 -9.52
CA PHE A 104 -1.25 -4.67 -8.29
C PHE A 104 -1.04 -6.00 -7.58
N MET A 105 -0.37 -5.99 -6.43
CA MET A 105 -0.22 -7.20 -5.61
C MET A 105 -1.47 -7.39 -4.73
N HIS A 106 -1.89 -8.62 -4.54
CA HIS A 106 -3.08 -8.93 -3.76
C HIS A 106 -2.84 -8.67 -2.27
N ARG A 107 -3.46 -7.61 -1.72
CA ARG A 107 -3.28 -7.17 -0.32
C ARG A 107 -1.83 -6.76 0.01
N SER A 108 -1.11 -6.27 -1.00
CA SER A 108 0.24 -5.74 -0.84
C SER A 108 0.47 -4.57 -1.78
N ASP A 109 1.73 -4.21 -1.99
CA ASP A 109 2.17 -3.03 -2.70
C ASP A 109 1.70 -2.96 -4.15
N THR A 110 1.56 -1.72 -4.65
CA THR A 110 1.41 -1.48 -6.09
C THR A 110 2.73 -0.95 -6.66
N TYR A 111 3.18 -1.51 -7.79
CA TYR A 111 4.42 -1.11 -8.43
C TYR A 111 4.17 -0.57 -9.84
N ARG A 112 4.97 0.41 -10.23
CA ARG A 112 5.10 0.88 -11.61
C ARG A 112 6.51 0.68 -12.09
N THR A 113 6.67 -0.03 -13.19
CA THR A 113 7.94 -0.09 -13.89
C THR A 113 7.85 0.74 -15.16
N ASP A 114 8.72 1.73 -15.28
CA ASP A 114 8.85 2.61 -16.43
C ASP A 114 10.02 2.18 -17.33
N TYR A 115 9.88 2.54 -18.62
CA TYR A 115 10.98 2.58 -19.60
C TYR A 115 11.75 1.26 -19.72
N ILE A 116 11.01 0.17 -19.91
CA ILE A 116 11.62 -1.17 -19.94
C ILE A 116 12.20 -1.45 -21.34
N ASN A 117 13.49 -1.18 -21.49
CA ASN A 117 14.27 -1.49 -22.71
C ASN A 117 15.56 -2.25 -22.35
N SER A 118 16.44 -2.43 -23.33
CA SER A 118 17.76 -3.07 -23.21
C SER A 118 18.70 -2.42 -22.19
N HIS A 119 18.60 -1.10 -22.00
CA HIS A 119 19.61 -0.31 -21.29
C HIS A 119 19.15 0.23 -19.93
N SER A 120 17.84 0.17 -19.64
CA SER A 120 17.30 0.82 -18.45
C SER A 120 15.98 0.23 -18.03
N LYS A 121 15.75 0.31 -16.72
CA LYS A 121 14.54 -0.13 -16.07
C LYS A 121 14.44 0.57 -14.73
N ILE A 122 13.30 1.20 -14.47
CA ILE A 122 13.06 1.86 -13.18
C ILE A 122 11.74 1.35 -12.62
N THR A 123 11.79 0.63 -11.50
CA THR A 123 10.61 0.26 -10.73
C THR A 123 10.41 1.25 -9.58
N ARG A 124 9.18 1.75 -9.43
CA ARG A 124 8.74 2.62 -8.34
C ARG A 124 7.59 1.94 -7.60
N LYS A 125 7.59 2.02 -6.28
CA LYS A 125 6.48 1.61 -5.43
C LYS A 125 5.51 2.78 -5.26
N PHE A 126 4.21 2.51 -5.35
CA PHE A 126 3.18 3.46 -4.94
C PHE A 126 2.85 3.28 -3.47
N TRP A 127 2.66 4.41 -2.80
CA TRP A 127 2.14 4.45 -1.44
C TRP A 127 0.61 4.60 -1.47
N ASP A 128 -0.07 3.76 -0.72
CA ASP A 128 -1.51 3.75 -0.47
C ASP A 128 -1.79 3.72 1.04
N ASP A 129 -3.05 3.55 1.44
CA ASP A 129 -3.45 3.53 2.84
C ASP A 129 -3.07 2.24 3.58
N MET A 130 -2.55 1.22 2.90
CA MET A 130 -2.10 -0.04 3.48
C MET A 130 -0.60 0.04 3.82
N ASN A 131 0.20 0.62 2.92
CA ASN A 131 1.65 0.74 3.08
C ASN A 131 2.14 2.15 3.45
N ALA A 132 1.27 3.15 3.57
CA ALA A 132 1.57 4.44 4.17
C ALA A 132 0.39 4.98 4.98
N LYS A 133 0.67 5.82 5.98
CA LYS A 133 -0.37 6.51 6.76
C LYS A 133 -0.13 8.02 6.73
N PRO A 134 -1.19 8.84 6.56
CA PRO A 134 -1.06 10.28 6.71
C PRO A 134 -0.77 10.60 8.19
N ASP A 135 0.20 11.48 8.43
CA ASP A 135 0.37 12.10 9.74
C ASP A 135 -0.72 13.17 9.97
N VAL A 136 -0.76 13.73 11.19
CA VAL A 136 -1.73 14.79 11.56
C VAL A 136 -1.64 16.05 10.68
N ASN A 137 -0.56 16.22 9.91
CA ASN A 137 -0.35 17.34 9.00
C ASN A 137 -0.62 16.95 7.53
N GLY A 138 -1.09 15.73 7.26
CA GLY A 138 -1.41 15.24 5.92
C GLY A 138 -0.21 14.72 5.11
N ASN A 139 0.97 14.55 5.71
CA ASN A 139 2.12 13.95 5.01
C ASN A 139 2.03 12.43 5.09
N LEU A 140 2.24 11.73 3.96
CA LEU A 140 2.36 10.27 3.97
C LEU A 140 3.67 9.84 4.63
N LYS A 141 3.56 9.00 5.66
CA LYS A 141 4.67 8.30 6.31
C LYS A 141 4.63 6.84 5.89
N ILE A 142 5.80 6.28 5.58
CA ILE A 142 5.97 4.85 5.29
C ILE A 142 5.37 4.05 6.46
N SER A 143 4.46 3.13 6.14
CA SER A 143 3.92 2.16 7.08
C SER A 143 5.09 1.35 7.59
N SER A 144 5.43 1.58 8.84
CA SER A 144 6.41 0.80 9.59
C SER A 144 5.60 -0.10 10.53
N PRO A 145 6.19 -1.12 11.16
CA PRO A 145 5.45 -1.87 12.16
C PRO A 145 4.99 -0.89 13.24
N ILE A 146 3.67 -0.73 13.36
CA ILE A 146 3.06 0.31 14.20
C ILE A 146 1.94 -0.29 15.03
N VAL A 147 1.99 -0.01 16.33
CA VAL A 147 0.99 -0.40 17.31
C VAL A 147 0.28 0.87 17.75
N GLU A 148 -1.01 0.95 17.44
CA GLU A 148 -1.88 2.00 17.96
C GLU A 148 -2.48 1.54 19.30
N ILE A 149 -2.33 2.32 20.36
CA ILE A 149 -2.88 2.02 21.69
C ILE A 149 -4.05 2.96 21.99
N HIS A 150 -5.20 2.39 22.33
CA HIS A 150 -6.42 3.13 22.67
C HIS A 150 -6.61 3.26 24.20
N PRO A 151 -7.45 4.20 24.68
CA PRO A 151 -7.64 4.49 26.12
C PRO A 151 -8.05 3.29 26.98
N ASP A 152 -8.79 2.36 26.40
CA ASP A 152 -9.25 1.13 27.06
C ASP A 152 -8.17 0.03 27.11
N GLY A 153 -7.02 0.25 26.46
CA GLY A 153 -5.94 -0.72 26.34
C GLY A 153 -6.08 -1.67 25.15
N THR A 154 -7.08 -1.49 24.29
CA THR A 154 -7.14 -2.18 23.00
C THR A 154 -6.06 -1.66 22.06
N LEU A 155 -5.72 -2.45 21.04
CA LEU A 155 -4.73 -2.08 20.04
C LEU A 155 -5.22 -2.25 18.60
N THR A 156 -4.68 -1.43 17.71
CA THR A 156 -4.68 -1.68 16.26
C THR A 156 -3.26 -2.03 15.81
N THR A 157 -3.13 -2.99 14.89
CA THR A 157 -1.85 -3.33 14.24
C THR A 157 -1.99 -3.23 12.72
N ASN A 158 -0.89 -2.93 12.03
CA ASN A 158 -0.76 -3.16 10.60
C ASN A 158 -0.20 -4.56 10.30
N ASP A 159 -0.08 -4.92 9.02
CA ASP A 159 0.41 -6.24 8.62
C ASP A 159 1.81 -6.55 9.16
N GLU A 160 2.71 -5.56 9.20
CA GLU A 160 4.07 -5.75 9.69
C GLU A 160 4.14 -5.99 11.20
N SER A 161 3.26 -5.34 11.99
CA SER A 161 3.20 -5.47 13.45
C SER A 161 2.27 -6.57 13.94
N GLN A 162 1.76 -7.42 13.03
CA GLN A 162 0.89 -8.52 13.38
C GLN A 162 1.57 -9.44 14.42
N GLY A 163 0.87 -9.69 15.53
CA GLY A 163 1.36 -10.49 16.65
C GLY A 163 1.91 -9.68 17.82
N ALA A 164 2.01 -8.36 17.69
CA ALA A 164 2.18 -7.48 18.85
C ALA A 164 0.94 -7.53 19.76
N ILE A 165 1.15 -7.43 21.07
CA ILE A 165 0.08 -7.49 22.07
C ILE A 165 0.26 -6.31 23.02
N VAL A 166 -0.85 -5.66 23.38
CA VAL A 166 -0.88 -4.62 24.41
C VAL A 166 -1.66 -5.14 25.62
N THR A 167 -1.13 -4.89 26.82
CA THR A 167 -1.82 -5.13 28.08
C THR A 167 -1.85 -3.85 28.89
N LYS A 168 -3.05 -3.43 29.30
CA LYS A 168 -3.23 -2.34 30.25
C LYS A 168 -3.12 -2.87 31.68
N LEU A 169 -2.12 -2.40 32.42
CA LEU A 169 -1.81 -2.85 33.78
C LEU A 169 -2.48 -1.98 34.85
N GLY A 170 -2.92 -0.77 34.49
CA GLY A 170 -3.57 0.16 35.39
C GLY A 170 -3.91 1.47 34.69
N ILE A 171 -4.27 2.48 35.47
CA ILE A 171 -4.53 3.84 34.95
C ILE A 171 -3.25 4.37 34.32
N GLY A 172 -3.33 4.68 33.03
CA GLY A 172 -2.23 5.22 32.25
C GLY A 172 -1.07 4.26 32.03
N HIS A 173 -1.15 2.99 32.40
CA HIS A 173 -0.03 2.05 32.32
C HIS A 173 -0.29 0.96 31.28
N TYR A 174 0.50 0.97 30.22
CA TYR A 174 0.39 0.08 29.07
C TYR A 174 1.71 -0.67 28.84
N GLN A 175 1.62 -1.95 28.48
CA GLN A 175 2.79 -2.77 28.15
C GLN A 175 2.61 -3.45 26.79
N ILE A 176 3.61 -3.31 25.92
CA ILE A 176 3.65 -3.91 24.58
C ILE A 176 4.58 -5.13 24.58
N PHE A 177 4.10 -6.25 24.06
CA PHE A 177 4.83 -7.52 23.92
C PHE A 177 4.88 -7.98 22.46
N GLY A 178 5.71 -8.99 22.19
CA GLY A 178 5.88 -9.56 20.84
C GLY A 178 6.78 -8.74 19.92
N ILE A 179 7.56 -7.81 20.50
CA ILE A 179 8.40 -6.82 19.81
C ILE A 179 9.82 -6.80 20.40
N LEU A 180 10.75 -6.16 19.69
CA LEU A 180 12.16 -5.99 20.04
C LEU A 180 12.50 -4.52 20.34
N GLY A 181 11.58 -3.80 20.97
CA GLY A 181 11.70 -2.38 21.27
C GLY A 181 11.19 -1.49 20.12
N TYR A 182 11.66 -0.25 20.09
CA TYR A 182 11.32 0.69 19.02
C TYR A 182 11.94 0.29 17.70
N ASN A 183 11.26 0.68 16.62
CA ASN A 183 11.81 0.48 15.28
C ASN A 183 13.17 1.17 15.14
N ALA A 184 14.16 0.44 14.61
CA ALA A 184 15.55 0.90 14.57
C ALA A 184 15.90 1.78 13.36
N ASP A 185 14.96 2.02 12.44
CA ASP A 185 15.23 2.73 11.17
C ASP A 185 15.47 4.24 11.32
N GLY A 186 15.22 4.80 12.51
CA GLY A 186 15.44 6.21 12.82
C GLY A 186 14.52 7.19 12.06
N ALA A 187 13.54 6.71 11.29
CA ALA A 187 12.70 7.54 10.43
C ALA A 187 11.81 8.53 11.20
N TRP A 188 11.60 8.30 12.50
CA TRP A 188 10.84 9.17 13.40
C TRP A 188 11.74 9.95 14.38
N GLY A 189 13.07 9.87 14.22
CA GLY A 189 14.08 10.57 15.02
C GLY A 189 14.79 9.68 16.04
N LEU A 190 15.85 10.20 16.67
CA LEU A 190 16.75 9.48 17.58
C LEU A 190 16.06 8.91 18.84
N HIS A 191 14.95 9.53 19.25
CA HIS A 191 14.12 9.13 20.40
C HIS A 191 12.68 8.80 19.97
N GLY A 192 12.41 8.76 18.65
CA GLY A 192 11.09 8.87 18.05
C GLY A 192 10.39 7.53 17.84
N GLY A 193 10.01 6.88 18.93
CA GLY A 193 9.24 5.65 18.89
C GLY A 193 7.74 5.83 19.09
N ILE A 194 7.30 6.97 19.65
CA ILE A 194 5.92 7.19 20.09
C ILE A 194 5.42 8.58 19.65
N SER A 195 4.18 8.65 19.17
CA SER A 195 3.42 9.89 18.99
C SER A 195 2.41 10.10 20.12
N SER A 196 2.43 11.27 20.75
CA SER A 196 1.47 11.69 21.78
C SER A 196 0.27 12.45 21.18
N PRO A 197 -0.95 12.26 21.71
CA PRO A 197 -2.11 13.08 21.35
C PRO A 197 -1.85 14.57 21.54
N LYS A 198 -2.27 15.38 20.57
CA LYS A 198 -2.10 16.84 20.58
C LYS A 198 -3.43 17.55 20.41
N ASN A 199 -3.58 18.72 21.02
CA ASN A 199 -4.71 19.61 20.76
C ASN A 199 -4.52 20.39 19.44
N ASN A 200 -5.51 21.21 19.08
CA ASN A 200 -5.50 22.01 17.84
C ASN A 200 -4.37 23.04 17.76
N ASN A 201 -3.68 23.33 18.87
CA ASN A 201 -2.52 24.21 18.92
C ASN A 201 -1.19 23.43 18.82
N GLY A 202 -1.24 22.12 18.57
CA GLY A 202 -0.06 21.26 18.48
C GLY A 202 0.58 20.95 19.84
N LEU A 203 -0.11 21.23 20.95
CA LEU A 203 0.38 20.98 22.30
C LEU A 203 -0.04 19.59 22.78
N GLU A 204 0.87 18.85 23.42
CA GLU A 204 0.59 17.50 23.89
C GLU A 204 -0.42 17.48 25.05
N LEU A 205 -1.37 16.55 24.98
CA LEU A 205 -2.41 16.37 26.00
C LEU A 205 -1.94 15.57 27.22
N VAL A 206 -0.89 14.76 27.05
CA VAL A 206 -0.32 13.91 28.09
C VAL A 206 1.20 13.93 28.04
N TYR A 207 1.84 13.74 29.19
CA TYR A 207 3.21 13.28 29.29
C TYR A 207 3.26 11.78 29.05
N ILE A 208 4.38 11.33 28.51
CA ILE A 208 4.68 9.92 28.25
C ILE A 208 6.02 9.64 28.94
N ASP A 209 6.02 8.66 29.83
CA ASP A 209 7.23 8.03 30.36
C ASP A 209 7.30 6.62 29.80
N ASP A 210 8.37 6.28 29.12
CA ASP A 210 8.50 5.02 28.41
C ASP A 210 9.83 4.33 28.71
N LYS A 211 9.79 3.00 28.64
CA LYS A 211 10.97 2.17 28.89
C LYS A 211 10.97 0.89 28.08
N VAL A 212 12.02 0.69 27.30
CA VAL A 212 12.33 -0.59 26.67
C VAL A 212 12.95 -1.53 27.72
N LYS A 213 12.33 -2.70 27.91
CA LYS A 213 12.82 -3.77 28.79
C LYS A 213 13.86 -4.63 28.05
N LYS A 214 14.63 -5.41 28.82
CA LYS A 214 15.70 -6.28 28.26
C LYS A 214 15.18 -7.35 27.30
N ASP A 215 13.93 -7.74 27.44
CA ASP A 215 13.24 -8.70 26.56
C ASP A 215 12.67 -8.04 25.28
N GLY A 216 12.89 -6.73 25.09
CA GLY A 216 12.36 -5.97 23.96
C GLY A 216 10.94 -5.42 24.19
N SER A 217 10.25 -5.81 25.26
CA SER A 217 8.93 -5.24 25.57
C SER A 217 9.04 -3.76 25.93
N ILE A 218 8.00 -2.97 25.64
CA ILE A 218 7.96 -1.54 25.96
C ILE A 218 6.91 -1.33 27.04
N THR A 219 7.26 -0.59 28.10
CA THR A 219 6.31 -0.08 29.09
C THR A 219 6.09 1.40 28.83
N ILE A 220 4.84 1.84 28.87
CA ILE A 220 4.42 3.21 28.62
C ILE A 220 3.51 3.63 29.77
N GLU A 221 3.84 4.73 30.42
CA GLU A 221 3.05 5.38 31.45
C GLU A 221 2.63 6.79 30.98
N THR A 222 1.35 7.11 31.11
CA THR A 222 0.78 8.39 30.69
C THR A 222 0.31 9.23 31.87
N PHE A 223 0.61 10.53 31.83
CA PHE A 223 0.26 11.48 32.87
C PHE A 223 -0.41 12.71 32.26
N HIS A 224 -1.36 13.30 32.97
CA HIS A 224 -2.06 14.50 32.51
C HIS A 224 -1.08 15.66 32.40
N ARG A 225 -1.14 16.40 31.30
CA ARG A 225 -0.23 17.52 31.03
C ARG A 225 -0.98 18.83 31.04
N GLN A 226 -0.63 19.71 31.96
CA GLN A 226 -0.98 21.13 31.92
C GLN A 226 0.13 21.93 31.23
N HIS A 227 -0.21 23.07 30.66
CA HIS A 227 0.74 23.96 30.01
C HIS A 227 0.90 25.21 30.85
N VAL A 228 1.41 25.08 32.07
CA VAL A 228 1.42 26.14 33.12
C VAL A 228 2.03 27.49 32.69
N HIS A 229 2.83 27.51 31.62
CA HIS A 229 3.38 28.72 31.02
C HIS A 229 2.37 29.51 30.16
N LEU A 230 1.18 28.96 29.89
CA LEU A 230 0.11 29.56 29.11
C LEU A 230 -0.98 30.16 30.02
N PRO A 231 -1.76 31.13 29.51
CA PRO A 231 -2.95 31.62 30.21
C PRO A 231 -3.94 30.51 30.57
N GLU A 232 -4.71 30.71 31.64
CA GLU A 232 -5.69 29.74 32.18
C GLU A 232 -6.65 29.18 31.11
N ARG A 233 -7.09 30.02 30.18
CA ARG A 233 -7.99 29.65 29.06
C ARG A 233 -7.37 28.68 28.04
N PHE A 234 -6.06 28.49 28.05
CA PHE A 234 -5.32 27.58 27.16
C PHE A 234 -4.76 26.38 27.91
N GLN A 235 -5.07 26.25 29.21
CA GLN A 235 -4.74 25.07 29.98
C GLN A 235 -5.57 23.87 29.51
N ASN A 236 -5.01 22.68 29.70
CA ASN A 236 -5.64 21.43 29.32
C ASN A 236 -6.60 20.98 30.42
N TRP A 237 -7.80 21.56 30.45
CA TRP A 237 -8.82 21.24 31.43
C TRP A 237 -9.54 19.93 31.08
N ARG A 238 -9.05 18.81 31.63
CA ARG A 238 -9.68 17.50 31.48
C ARG A 238 -10.41 17.08 32.75
N VAL A 239 -11.70 16.77 32.62
CA VAL A 239 -12.52 16.28 33.74
C VAL A 239 -12.09 14.85 34.06
N LYS A 240 -11.74 14.61 35.32
CA LYS A 240 -11.42 13.30 35.88
C LYS A 240 -12.68 12.55 36.29
N ASN A 241 -13.54 13.20 37.06
CA ASN A 241 -14.84 12.69 37.47
C ASN A 241 -15.77 13.84 37.89
N ILE A 242 -17.03 13.50 38.10
CA ILE A 242 -18.03 14.42 38.64
C ILE A 242 -18.41 13.92 40.03
N VAL A 243 -18.13 14.72 41.06
CA VAL A 243 -18.44 14.41 42.46
C VAL A 243 -19.47 15.44 42.93
N GLU A 244 -20.64 14.97 43.35
CA GLU A 244 -21.74 15.85 43.83
C GLU A 244 -22.11 16.98 42.84
N GLY A 245 -22.12 16.66 41.55
CA GLY A 245 -22.42 17.62 40.48
C GLY A 245 -21.31 18.62 40.16
N LYS A 246 -20.14 18.54 40.84
CA LYS A 246 -18.96 19.35 40.56
C LYS A 246 -17.94 18.55 39.75
N GLN A 247 -17.43 19.17 38.69
CA GLN A 247 -16.33 18.61 37.90
C GLN A 247 -15.03 18.70 38.69
N VAL A 248 -14.36 17.57 38.86
CA VAL A 248 -12.99 17.50 39.37
C VAL A 248 -12.07 17.32 38.18
N TYR A 249 -11.04 18.14 38.09
CA TYR A 249 -10.08 18.14 36.98
C TYR A 249 -8.81 17.39 37.37
N TYR A 250 -8.14 16.83 36.38
CA TYR A 250 -6.80 16.27 36.57
C TYR A 250 -5.80 17.36 36.96
N ALA A 251 -4.96 17.06 37.96
CA ALA A 251 -3.79 17.87 38.27
C ALA A 251 -2.67 17.63 37.23
N ASP A 252 -1.74 18.58 37.13
CA ASP A 252 -0.57 18.39 36.29
C ASP A 252 0.27 17.19 36.78
N SER A 253 0.80 16.40 35.83
CA SER A 253 1.56 15.17 36.09
C SER A 253 0.78 14.08 36.84
N GLU A 254 -0.55 14.18 36.96
CA GLU A 254 -1.37 13.13 37.57
C GLU A 254 -1.48 11.91 36.63
N PRO A 255 -1.25 10.66 37.10
CA PRO A 255 -1.42 9.46 36.27
C PRO A 255 -2.83 9.40 35.67
N CYS A 256 -2.91 9.21 34.36
CA CYS A 256 -4.17 9.26 33.65
C CYS A 256 -4.11 8.42 32.38
N ASP A 257 -5.24 7.87 31.95
CA ASP A 257 -5.31 7.19 30.67
C ASP A 257 -5.17 8.16 29.49
N ILE A 258 -4.87 7.58 28.32
CA ILE A 258 -4.93 8.27 27.03
C ILE A 258 -6.32 8.96 26.93
N PRO A 259 -6.40 10.23 26.50
CA PRO A 259 -7.68 10.92 26.38
C PRO A 259 -8.67 10.16 25.49
N GLU A 260 -9.96 10.21 25.83
CA GLU A 260 -11.03 9.63 25.01
C GLU A 260 -10.98 10.15 23.56
N GLY A 261 -11.20 9.27 22.60
CA GLY A 261 -11.12 9.58 21.16
C GLY A 261 -9.70 9.84 20.63
N CYS A 262 -8.67 9.68 21.46
CA CYS A 262 -7.26 9.76 21.07
C CYS A 262 -6.61 8.36 21.11
N ARG A 263 -5.37 8.27 20.64
CA ARG A 263 -4.54 7.06 20.70
C ARG A 263 -3.06 7.42 20.80
N LEU A 264 -2.22 6.46 21.20
CA LEU A 264 -0.77 6.52 21.02
C LEU A 264 -0.37 5.73 19.79
N ASP A 265 0.48 6.30 18.94
CA ASP A 265 1.05 5.58 17.81
C ASP A 265 2.49 5.17 18.15
N VAL A 266 2.78 3.86 18.21
CA VAL A 266 4.09 3.34 18.64
C VAL A 266 4.73 2.54 17.50
N ARG A 267 5.88 2.99 17.01
CA ARG A 267 6.67 2.26 16.01
C ARG A 267 7.56 1.23 16.66
N VAL A 268 7.36 -0.03 16.30
CA VAL A 268 8.00 -1.16 16.95
C VAL A 268 8.96 -1.89 16.00
N GLN A 269 9.97 -2.52 16.57
CA GLN A 269 10.80 -3.48 15.87
C GLN A 269 10.18 -4.87 16.03
N MET A 270 9.88 -5.54 14.93
CA MET A 270 9.32 -6.89 14.96
C MET A 270 10.43 -7.94 14.87
N PRO A 271 10.32 -9.07 15.59
CA PRO A 271 11.30 -10.16 15.50
C PRO A 271 11.26 -10.83 14.14
N GLU A 272 12.36 -11.47 13.72
CA GLU A 272 12.42 -12.27 12.48
C GLU A 272 11.41 -13.43 12.47
N SER A 273 11.06 -13.92 13.66
CA SER A 273 10.02 -14.93 13.85
C SER A 273 8.59 -14.38 13.76
N SER A 274 8.40 -13.08 13.55
CA SER A 274 7.05 -12.50 13.33
C SER A 274 6.39 -13.07 12.07
N ILE A 275 5.06 -13.03 12.04
CA ILE A 275 4.28 -13.58 10.91
C ILE A 275 4.71 -12.92 9.59
N TRP A 276 4.90 -11.60 9.61
CA TRP A 276 5.33 -10.84 8.44
C TRP A 276 6.74 -11.22 7.98
N ASN A 277 7.73 -11.19 8.88
CA ASN A 277 9.12 -11.50 8.52
C ASN A 277 9.29 -12.95 8.06
N GLN A 278 8.54 -13.90 8.63
CA GLN A 278 8.53 -15.28 8.14
C GLN A 278 7.93 -15.42 6.74
N ARG A 279 6.87 -14.66 6.41
CA ARG A 279 6.31 -14.64 5.05
C ARG A 279 7.34 -14.09 4.06
N GLN A 280 7.99 -12.98 4.39
CA GLN A 280 9.06 -12.38 3.57
C GLN A 280 10.29 -13.30 3.41
N ARG A 281 10.66 -14.08 4.44
CA ARG A 281 11.75 -15.05 4.33
C ARG A 281 11.39 -16.26 3.47
N LYS A 282 10.20 -16.84 3.64
CA LYS A 282 9.75 -17.97 2.80
C LYS A 282 9.68 -17.57 1.33
N ALA A 283 9.21 -16.34 1.09
CA ALA A 283 9.21 -15.67 -0.19
C ALA A 283 10.60 -15.63 -0.86
N SER A 284 11.64 -15.26 -0.11
CA SER A 284 13.02 -15.21 -0.62
C SER A 284 13.71 -16.59 -0.66
N GLU A 285 13.33 -17.55 0.17
CA GLU A 285 13.93 -18.90 0.20
C GLU A 285 13.37 -19.84 -0.87
N SER A 286 12.26 -19.47 -1.49
CA SER A 286 11.75 -20.11 -2.71
C SER A 286 12.44 -19.61 -4.00
N GLU A 287 13.47 -18.77 -3.88
CA GLU A 287 14.46 -18.45 -4.93
C GLU A 287 15.38 -19.63 -5.26
#